data_AF-A0A7Z9LZW7-F1
#
_entry.id   AF-A0A7Z9LZW7-F1
#
_cell.length_a   1.000
_cell.length_b   1.000
_cell.length_c   1.000
_cell.angle_alpha   90.00
_cell.angle_beta   90.00
_cell.angle_gamma   90.00
#
_symmetry.space_group_name_H-M   'P 1'
#
loop_
_entity.id
_entity.type
_entity.pdbx_description
1 polymer ?
#
loop_
_entity_poly.entity_id
_entity_poly.type
_entity_poly.pdbx_seq_one_letter_code
_entity_poly.pdbx_strand_id
1 'polypeptide(L)'
;MLVGVSLVLSQPAQIVGNEPASALTAANVDVLKIYGKIQIVTSFPDYKVQVVNSFPDLKVQVVNSFPNKPGKWKMVNSFPDYKIQLVNSFPDFKIKYVNSFPGKP
;
A
#
# COMPACT_ATOMS: atom_id res chain seq x y z
N MET A 1 -62.13 -19.21 15.63
CA MET A 1 -62.16 -18.81 14.22
C MET A 1 -60.71 -18.69 13.74
N LEU A 2 -60.30 -19.70 12.95
CA LEU A 2 -59.12 -19.83 12.06
C LEU A 2 -58.88 -18.53 11.23
N VAL A 3 -57.71 -18.10 10.70
CA VAL A 3 -56.26 -18.41 10.71
C VAL A 3 -55.58 -17.14 10.13
N GLY A 4 -54.28 -16.95 10.35
CA GLY A 4 -53.52 -15.94 9.59
C GLY A 4 -52.01 -16.08 9.73
N VAL A 5 -51.50 -17.31 9.61
CA VAL A 5 -50.06 -17.61 9.52
C VAL A 5 -49.51 -17.00 8.22
N SER A 6 -48.47 -16.19 8.31
CA SER A 6 -47.51 -16.02 7.22
C SER A 6 -46.10 -16.11 7.79
N LEU A 7 -45.72 -17.38 7.86
CA LEU A 7 -44.38 -17.90 7.95
C LEU A 7 -43.58 -17.41 6.73
N VAL A 8 -42.60 -16.52 6.92
CA VAL A 8 -41.57 -16.29 5.91
C VAL A 8 -40.31 -17.01 6.37
N LEU A 9 -40.15 -18.23 5.85
CA LEU A 9 -38.89 -18.99 5.86
C LEU A 9 -37.96 -18.38 4.82
N SER A 10 -36.85 -17.77 5.26
CA SER A 10 -35.73 -17.46 4.37
C SER A 10 -34.39 -17.51 5.12
N GLN A 11 -33.89 -18.73 5.29
CA GLN A 11 -32.46 -19.08 5.36
C GLN A 11 -32.33 -20.47 4.70
N PRO A 12 -31.16 -20.94 4.22
CA PRO A 12 -29.79 -20.38 4.28
C PRO A 12 -28.97 -20.50 2.95
N ALA A 13 -27.81 -19.81 2.85
CA ALA A 13 -26.55 -20.37 2.31
C ALA A 13 -25.38 -19.39 2.46
N GLN A 14 -24.24 -19.92 2.90
CA GLN A 14 -23.00 -19.26 3.29
C GLN A 14 -22.05 -19.14 2.09
N ILE A 15 -21.29 -18.05 1.97
CA ILE A 15 -19.93 -18.04 1.37
C ILE A 15 -19.10 -17.09 2.26
N VAL A 16 -18.42 -17.62 3.28
CA VAL A 16 -16.98 -17.92 3.32
C VAL A 16 -16.09 -16.87 2.67
N GLY A 17 -15.27 -16.21 3.48
CA GLY A 17 -14.28 -15.26 2.99
C GLY A 17 -13.54 -14.63 4.15
N ASN A 18 -12.86 -15.47 4.92
CA ASN A 18 -11.57 -15.19 5.55
C ASN A 18 -11.35 -13.74 5.99
N GLU A 19 -11.44 -13.50 7.30
CA GLU A 19 -10.48 -12.57 7.87
C GLU A 19 -9.07 -13.04 7.47
N PRO A 20 -8.21 -12.20 6.87
CA PRO A 20 -7.05 -11.78 7.60
C PRO A 20 -7.58 -10.71 8.57
N ALA A 21 -7.48 -10.86 9.88
CA ALA A 21 -6.20 -10.64 10.55
C ALA A 21 -5.19 -9.87 9.65
N SER A 22 -5.60 -8.74 9.06
CA SER A 22 -4.65 -7.78 8.51
C SER A 22 -3.96 -7.17 9.71
N ALA A 23 -2.92 -7.89 10.13
CA ALA A 23 -1.92 -7.55 11.10
C ALA A 23 -1.91 -6.05 11.43
N LEU A 24 -2.31 -5.74 12.66
CA LEU A 24 -1.80 -4.64 13.47
C LEU A 24 -1.27 -3.48 12.62
N THR A 25 -2.18 -2.65 12.12
CA THR A 25 -2.02 -1.21 11.92
C THR A 25 -0.56 -0.75 11.81
N ALA A 26 0.16 -1.22 10.80
CA ALA A 26 1.35 -0.55 10.33
C ALA A 26 0.85 0.84 9.92
N ALA A 27 1.43 1.88 10.51
CA ALA A 27 1.03 3.28 10.45
C ALA A 27 0.24 3.59 9.16
N ASN A 28 -0.93 4.22 9.30
CA ASN A 28 -1.86 4.61 8.23
C ASN A 28 -1.24 5.65 7.26
N VAL A 29 -0.10 5.29 6.68
CA VAL A 29 0.58 5.98 5.61
C VAL A 29 -0.11 5.49 4.36
N ASP A 30 -0.82 6.39 3.69
CA ASP A 30 -1.37 6.14 2.37
C ASP A 30 -0.21 6.00 1.36
N VAL A 31 0.44 4.82 1.35
CA VAL A 31 1.57 4.52 0.45
C VAL A 31 1.19 4.67 -1.03
N LEU A 32 -0.11 4.63 -1.33
CA LEU A 32 -0.65 4.89 -2.67
C LEU A 32 -0.62 6.37 -3.09
N LYS A 33 -0.48 7.29 -2.14
CA LYS A 33 -0.30 8.71 -2.42
C LYS A 33 1.17 9.08 -2.60
N ILE A 34 2.08 8.19 -2.18
CA ILE A 34 3.52 8.39 -2.31
C ILE A 34 3.95 7.98 -3.73
N TYR A 35 3.78 8.90 -4.67
CA TYR A 35 4.27 8.83 -6.03
C TYR A 35 4.72 10.22 -6.49
N GLY A 36 5.40 10.30 -7.64
CA GLY A 36 5.89 11.58 -8.14
C GLY A 36 7.42 11.64 -8.12
N LYS A 37 7.96 12.82 -7.81
CA LYS A 37 9.40 13.04 -7.70
C LYS A 37 9.88 12.67 -6.30
N ILE A 38 10.74 11.67 -6.22
CA ILE A 38 11.29 11.16 -4.98
C ILE A 38 12.77 11.50 -4.92
N GLN A 39 13.23 11.99 -3.78
CA GLN A 39 14.64 12.13 -3.49
C GLN A 39 15.04 11.20 -2.36
N ILE A 40 16.10 10.43 -2.57
CA ILE A 40 16.69 9.61 -1.53
C ILE A 40 17.62 10.49 -0.69
N VAL A 41 17.38 10.54 0.62
CA VAL A 41 18.18 11.31 1.57
C VAL A 41 18.67 10.43 2.72
N THR A 42 19.79 10.82 3.32
CA THR A 42 20.35 10.14 4.49
C THR A 42 19.94 10.77 5.81
N SER A 43 19.48 12.03 5.78
CA SER A 43 19.07 12.80 6.96
C SER A 43 17.85 13.67 6.63
N PHE A 44 16.99 13.89 7.62
CA PHE A 44 15.71 14.60 7.50
C PHE A 44 14.79 14.09 6.35
N PRO A 45 14.46 12.79 6.31
CA PRO A 45 13.43 12.30 5.40
C PRO A 45 12.03 12.69 5.87
N ASP A 46 11.08 12.67 4.94
CA ASP A 46 9.65 12.67 5.25
C ASP A 46 9.18 11.25 5.63
N TYR A 47 9.73 10.22 4.98
CA TYR A 47 9.38 8.83 5.21
C TYR A 47 10.60 7.91 5.25
N LYS A 48 10.57 6.91 6.14
CA LYS A 48 11.53 5.83 6.22
C LYS A 48 10.99 4.60 5.53
N VAL A 49 11.75 4.09 4.58
CA VAL A 49 11.33 2.99 3.73
C VAL A 49 12.32 1.86 3.82
N GLN A 50 11.80 0.64 3.92
CA GLN A 50 12.63 -0.56 3.83
C GLN A 50 12.37 -1.28 2.52
N VAL A 51 13.45 -1.63 1.82
CA VAL A 51 13.35 -2.44 0.61
C VAL A 51 13.30 -3.91 1.03
N VAL A 52 12.22 -4.60 0.68
CA VAL A 52 12.02 -6.02 0.98
C VAL A 52 11.77 -6.82 -0.30
N ASN A 53 12.13 -8.09 -0.27
CA ASN A 53 11.83 -8.99 -1.40
C ASN A 53 10.45 -9.67 -1.27
N SER A 54 10.01 -9.92 -0.04
CA SER A 54 8.75 -10.61 0.28
C SER A 54 7.90 -9.74 1.19
N PHE A 55 6.58 -9.73 0.95
CA PHE A 55 5.60 -8.89 1.65
C PHE A 55 5.91 -7.38 1.64
N PRO A 56 6.12 -6.76 0.46
CA PRO A 56 6.14 -5.31 0.36
C PRO A 56 4.73 -4.73 0.54
N ASP A 57 4.63 -3.53 1.11
CA ASP A 57 3.37 -2.76 1.17
C ASP A 57 3.10 -2.03 -0.15
N LEU A 58 4.17 -1.63 -0.86
CA LEU A 58 4.09 -0.95 -2.16
C LEU A 58 5.13 -1.50 -3.16
N LYS A 59 4.68 -1.85 -4.36
CA LYS A 59 5.56 -2.16 -5.49
C LYS A 59 5.92 -0.87 -6.20
N VAL A 60 7.21 -0.53 -6.18
CA VAL A 60 7.76 0.70 -6.75
C VAL A 60 8.46 0.40 -8.06
N GLN A 61 8.09 1.11 -9.11
CA GLN A 61 8.79 1.16 -10.37
C GLN A 61 9.43 2.53 -10.53
N VAL A 62 10.74 2.54 -10.78
CA VAL A 62 11.46 3.76 -11.10
C VAL A 62 11.18 4.12 -12.57
N VAL A 63 10.61 5.30 -12.80
CA VAL A 63 10.26 5.80 -14.13
C VAL A 63 10.96 7.13 -14.39
N ASN A 64 11.37 7.36 -15.65
CA ASN A 64 11.99 8.64 -16.04
C ASN A 64 10.95 9.74 -16.32
N SER A 65 9.75 9.34 -16.76
CA SER A 65 8.65 10.24 -17.11
C SER A 65 7.31 9.69 -16.62
N PHE A 66 6.37 10.60 -16.31
CA PHE A 66 5.01 10.30 -15.85
C PHE A 66 4.91 9.48 -14.55
N PRO A 67 5.43 9.98 -13.42
CA PRO A 67 5.19 9.38 -12.11
C PRO A 67 3.80 9.78 -11.57
N ASN A 68 2.74 9.49 -12.33
CA ASN A 68 1.36 9.94 -12.06
C ASN A 68 0.48 8.86 -11.43
N LYS A 69 1.06 7.75 -10.97
CA LYS A 69 0.34 6.60 -10.42
C LYS A 69 1.05 6.08 -9.17
N PRO A 70 0.30 5.46 -8.23
CA PRO A 70 0.87 4.80 -7.05
C PRO A 70 1.98 3.82 -7.45
N GLY A 71 3.09 3.86 -6.73
CA GLY A 71 4.24 3.01 -7.01
C GLY A 71 5.05 3.44 -8.22
N LYS A 72 4.78 4.58 -8.88
CA LYS A 72 5.69 5.13 -9.90
C LYS A 72 6.52 6.25 -9.31
N TRP A 73 7.81 6.01 -9.17
CA TRP A 73 8.73 6.97 -8.58
C TRP A 73 9.69 7.50 -9.62
N LYS A 74 9.86 8.82 -9.66
CA LYS A 74 10.90 9.48 -10.43
C LYS A 74 11.98 9.96 -9.48
N MET A 75 13.15 9.34 -9.56
CA MET A 75 14.28 9.76 -8.72
C MET A 75 14.80 11.12 -9.20
N VAL A 76 14.87 12.10 -8.30
CA VAL A 76 15.39 13.44 -8.57
C VAL A 76 16.37 13.88 -7.48
N ASN A 77 17.28 14.79 -7.83
CA ASN A 77 18.22 15.39 -6.88
C ASN A 77 17.79 16.79 -6.40
N SER A 78 16.81 17.41 -7.06
CA SER A 78 16.35 18.77 -6.72
C SER A 78 14.85 18.88 -6.96
N PHE A 79 14.17 19.63 -6.08
CA PHE A 79 12.72 19.79 -6.05
C PHE A 79 11.94 18.46 -6.02
N PRO A 80 12.23 17.57 -5.04
CA PRO A 80 11.38 16.42 -4.81
C PRO A 80 10.01 16.81 -4.25
N ASP A 81 9.01 15.98 -4.52
CA ASP A 81 7.73 16.03 -3.83
C ASP A 81 7.84 15.35 -2.45
N TYR A 82 8.65 14.27 -2.36
CA TYR A 82 8.89 13.53 -1.12
C TYR A 82 10.37 13.14 -0.93
N LYS A 83 10.85 13.20 0.31
CA LYS A 83 12.17 12.71 0.70
C LYS A 83 12.05 11.38 1.41
N ILE A 84 12.76 10.38 0.90
CA ILE A 84 12.72 9.02 1.42
C ILE A 84 14.09 8.63 1.93
N GLN A 85 14.14 8.06 3.13
CA GLN A 85 15.34 7.43 3.67
C GLN A 85 15.19 5.92 3.61
N LEU A 86 16.18 5.24 3.04
CA LEU A 86 16.24 3.79 3.10
C LEU A 86 16.77 3.36 4.47
N VAL A 87 16.01 2.56 5.20
CA VAL A 87 16.38 2.01 6.52
C VAL A 87 16.21 0.49 6.52
N ASN A 88 16.97 -0.18 7.39
CA ASN A 88 16.90 -1.64 7.58
C ASN A 88 16.04 -2.04 8.80
N SER A 89 15.73 -1.09 9.69
CA SER A 89 14.96 -1.32 10.91
C SER A 89 14.06 -0.11 11.18
N PHE A 90 12.86 -0.38 11.70
CA PHE A 90 11.81 0.63 11.96
C PHE A 90 11.46 1.50 10.75
N PRO A 91 11.14 0.90 9.57
CA PRO A 91 10.55 1.66 8.48
C PRO A 91 9.10 2.05 8.79
N ASP A 92 8.63 3.12 8.16
CA ASP A 92 7.22 3.48 8.13
C ASP A 92 6.43 2.53 7.22
N PHE A 93 7.02 2.13 6.09
CA PHE A 93 6.45 1.14 5.17
C PHE A 93 7.52 0.42 4.34
N LYS A 94 7.15 -0.74 3.77
CA LYS A 94 8.06 -1.57 2.98
C LYS A 94 7.76 -1.44 1.50
N ILE A 95 8.80 -1.31 0.68
CA ILE A 95 8.67 -1.31 -0.78
C ILE A 95 9.39 -2.49 -1.40
N LYS A 96 8.99 -2.82 -2.62
CA LYS A 96 9.76 -3.67 -3.52
C LYS A 96 9.95 -2.97 -4.85
N TYR A 97 11.20 -2.86 -5.30
CA TYR A 97 11.46 -2.38 -6.65
C TYR A 97 11.05 -3.44 -7.67
N VAL A 98 10.24 -3.04 -8.64
CA VAL A 98 9.75 -3.88 -9.74
C VAL A 98 9.97 -3.17 -11.07
N ASN A 99 10.24 -3.94 -12.12
CA ASN A 99 10.33 -3.40 -13.48
C ASN A 99 8.95 -3.26 -14.15
N SER A 100 7.96 -4.02 -13.69
CA SER A 100 6.60 -4.04 -14.22
C SER A 100 5.59 -4.29 -13.09
N PHE A 101 4.36 -3.80 -13.26
CA PHE A 101 3.27 -3.84 -12.26
C PHE A 101 3.53 -3.03 -10.96
N PRO A 102 3.68 -1.69 -11.05
CA PRO A 102 3.73 -0.82 -9.88
C PRO A 102 2.35 -0.71 -9.22
N GLY A 103 2.31 -0.53 -7.90
CA GLY A 103 1.08 -0.37 -7.12
C GLY A 103 0.97 -1.32 -5.93
N LYS A 104 -0.26 -1.66 -5.52
CA LYS A 104 -0.49 -2.63 -4.43
C LYS A 104 -0.06 -4.04 -4.86
N PRO A 105 0.43 -4.86 -3.90
CA PRO A 105 0.72 -6.26 -4.14
C PRO A 105 -0.41 -7.04 -4.79
#